data_AF-A0A2E3R0V1-F1
#
_entry.id   AF-A0A2E3R0V1-F1
#
_cell.length_a   1.000
_cell.length_b   1.000
_cell.length_c   1.000
_cell.angle_alpha   90.00
_cell.angle_beta   90.00
_cell.angle_gamma   90.00
#
_symmetry.space_group_name_H-M   'P 1'
#
loop_
_entity.id
_entity.type
_entity.pdbx_description
1 polymer ?
#
loop_
_entity_poly.entity_id
_entity_poly.type
_entity_poly.pdbx_seq_one_letter_code
_entity_poly.pdbx_strand_id
1 'polypeptide(L)'
;MTRSALAPSLSVARSGDVRTAAGTCIPSAEVRTRQIARQAGLWRAFASERSQMQPGTLDTKALDACAFSVHHRASSFAVPSKLVGTSRHQPLLRSLTRRPDGLWLALDLDARGDHLVAFHRGRVLGRVQPKHLGWVRPLVPFGLALYLSRVTGRGEGRYRLGCNVVFGHVGAALARLAGASGGDGAPPASGAPDHLRLVVPGETHPSPDPLPVQILPEREALTGDADDIVLWRTLEGEAHASVPHVARHSPTGIEWGYLGSGPADLALSVLSALTDGESASSLYQRFKAEVIARVPEAGGVLRAPEVRAWVARAQEKTDASDRGQAA
;
A
#
# COMPACT_ATOMS: atom_id res chain seq x y z
N MET A 1 42.68 29.67 -32.27
CA MET A 1 41.44 29.59 -31.47
C MET A 1 40.92 28.16 -31.57
N THR A 2 41.37 27.30 -30.65
CA THR A 2 41.05 25.86 -30.60
C THR A 2 39.82 25.65 -29.73
N ARG A 3 38.76 25.06 -30.29
CA ARG A 3 37.54 24.68 -29.58
C ARG A 3 37.86 23.58 -28.56
N SER A 4 37.62 23.85 -27.29
CA SER A 4 37.64 22.86 -26.21
C SER A 4 36.43 21.94 -26.37
N ALA A 5 36.68 20.65 -26.65
CA ALA A 5 35.67 19.62 -26.62
C ALA A 5 35.25 19.37 -25.16
N LEU A 6 33.97 19.57 -24.85
CA LEU A 6 33.38 19.11 -23.60
C LEU A 6 33.46 17.58 -23.55
N ALA A 7 34.27 17.06 -22.63
CA ALA A 7 34.29 15.64 -22.32
C ALA A 7 32.90 15.21 -21.81
N PRO A 8 32.36 14.06 -22.25
CA PRO A 8 31.12 13.54 -21.71
C PRO A 8 31.33 13.22 -20.23
N SER A 9 30.52 13.84 -19.38
CA SER A 9 30.46 13.54 -17.94
C SER A 9 30.17 12.05 -17.78
N LEU A 10 31.18 11.28 -17.37
CA LEU A 10 31.03 9.88 -17.01
C LEU A 10 30.06 9.81 -15.84
N SER A 11 28.82 9.39 -16.14
CA SER A 11 27.82 9.03 -15.14
C SER A 11 28.43 7.97 -14.23
N VAL A 12 28.70 8.35 -12.99
CA VAL A 12 29.17 7.43 -11.95
C VAL A 12 28.06 6.42 -11.71
N ALA A 13 28.30 5.16 -12.10
CA ALA A 13 27.36 4.06 -11.89
C ALA A 13 27.05 3.94 -10.39
N ARG A 14 25.76 3.88 -10.05
CA ARG A 14 25.35 3.66 -8.66
C ARG A 14 25.48 2.18 -8.33
N SER A 15 25.72 1.85 -7.06
CA SER A 15 25.83 0.46 -6.59
C SER A 15 24.61 -0.37 -7.04
N GLY A 16 24.84 -1.39 -7.87
CA GLY A 16 23.82 -2.33 -8.36
C GLY A 16 23.36 -2.13 -9.81
N ASP A 17 23.82 -1.09 -10.51
CA ASP A 17 23.48 -0.88 -11.92
C ASP A 17 24.11 -1.96 -12.81
N VAL A 18 23.35 -2.43 -13.82
CA VAL A 18 23.77 -3.52 -14.71
C VAL A 18 24.30 -2.92 -16.00
N ARG A 19 25.51 -3.32 -16.42
CA ARG A 19 26.07 -2.95 -17.72
C ARG A 19 25.90 -4.08 -18.72
N THR A 20 25.38 -3.76 -19.91
CA THR A 20 25.32 -4.71 -21.03
C THR A 20 26.69 -4.83 -21.69
N ALA A 21 26.89 -5.89 -22.47
CA ALA A 21 28.11 -6.08 -23.28
C ALA A 21 28.32 -4.93 -24.30
N ALA A 22 27.25 -4.23 -24.70
CA ALA A 22 27.29 -3.07 -25.57
C ALA A 22 27.59 -1.74 -24.83
N GLY A 23 27.88 -1.80 -23.52
CA GLY A 23 28.20 -0.62 -22.70
C GLY A 23 26.99 0.17 -22.20
N THR A 24 25.76 -0.27 -22.47
CA THR A 24 24.54 0.37 -21.95
C THR A 24 24.44 0.15 -20.44
N CYS A 25 24.25 1.23 -19.68
CA CYS A 25 23.98 1.17 -18.25
C CYS A 25 22.47 1.09 -18.01
N ILE A 26 22.00 -0.02 -17.44
CA ILE A 26 20.61 -0.21 -17.02
C ILE A 26 20.51 0.05 -15.52
N PRO A 27 19.70 1.03 -15.07
CA PRO A 27 19.54 1.33 -13.66
C PRO A 27 19.04 0.12 -12.87
N SER A 28 19.63 -0.14 -11.71
CA SER A 28 19.21 -1.19 -10.77
C SER A 28 17.71 -1.17 -10.45
N ALA A 29 17.12 0.02 -10.34
CA ALA A 29 15.69 0.20 -10.13
C ALA A 29 14.84 -0.32 -11.30
N GLU A 30 15.29 -0.13 -12.54
CA GLU A 30 14.60 -0.63 -13.73
C GLU A 30 14.64 -2.16 -13.79
N VAL A 31 15.81 -2.75 -13.52
CA VAL A 31 15.99 -4.21 -13.45
C VAL A 31 15.05 -4.80 -12.39
N ARG A 32 14.99 -4.18 -11.21
CA ARG A 32 14.10 -4.61 -10.12
C ARG A 32 12.63 -4.50 -10.48
N THR A 33 12.20 -3.39 -11.07
CA THR A 33 10.80 -3.21 -11.48
C THR A 33 10.38 -4.25 -12.50
N ARG A 34 11.22 -4.55 -13.49
CA ARG A 34 10.97 -5.63 -14.48
C ARG A 34 10.89 -7.00 -13.82
N GLN A 35 11.78 -7.28 -12.87
CA GLN A 35 11.76 -8.52 -12.11
C GLN A 35 10.45 -8.68 -11.33
N ILE A 36 10.01 -7.63 -10.62
CA ILE A 36 8.75 -7.63 -9.87
C ILE A 36 7.54 -7.85 -10.79
N ALA A 37 7.48 -7.16 -11.93
CA ALA A 37 6.41 -7.33 -12.91
C ALA A 37 6.34 -8.76 -13.46
N ARG A 38 7.50 -9.36 -13.79
CA ARG A 38 7.57 -10.77 -14.21
C ARG A 38 7.05 -11.71 -13.11
N GLN A 39 7.49 -11.50 -11.87
CA GLN A 39 7.05 -12.30 -10.73
C GLN A 39 5.55 -12.13 -10.44
N ALA A 40 4.97 -10.95 -10.69
CA ALA A 40 3.53 -10.71 -10.61
C ALA A 40 2.76 -11.58 -11.62
N GLY A 41 3.24 -11.65 -12.87
CA GLY A 41 2.66 -12.53 -13.89
C GLY A 41 2.73 -14.01 -13.52
N LEU A 42 3.87 -14.46 -12.98
CA LEU A 42 4.04 -15.83 -12.47
C LEU A 42 3.09 -16.14 -11.31
N TRP A 43 2.96 -15.21 -10.35
CA TRP A 43 2.01 -15.35 -9.25
C TRP A 43 0.58 -15.40 -9.75
N ARG A 44 0.20 -14.54 -10.71
CA ARG A 44 -1.15 -14.52 -11.28
C ARG A 44 -1.51 -15.87 -11.88
N ALA A 45 -0.63 -16.42 -12.73
CA ALA A 45 -0.82 -17.74 -13.34
C ALA A 45 -0.94 -18.85 -12.26
N PHE A 46 -0.01 -18.85 -11.30
CA PHE A 46 -0.01 -19.82 -10.20
C PHE A 46 -1.29 -19.75 -9.35
N ALA A 47 -1.75 -18.53 -9.05
CA ALA A 47 -2.94 -18.28 -8.24
C ALA A 47 -4.24 -18.60 -9.00
N SER A 48 -4.30 -18.45 -10.33
CA SER A 48 -5.48 -18.79 -11.12
C SER A 48 -5.83 -20.27 -11.08
N GLU A 49 -4.85 -21.15 -10.92
CA GLU A 49 -5.07 -22.60 -10.79
C GLU A 49 -5.49 -23.02 -9.38
N ARG A 50 -5.33 -22.13 -8.39
CA ARG A 50 -5.37 -22.47 -6.96
C ARG A 50 -6.25 -21.55 -6.12
N SER A 51 -7.01 -20.67 -6.76
CA SER A 51 -7.90 -19.72 -6.09
C SER A 51 -9.26 -19.70 -6.78
N GLN A 52 -10.30 -19.44 -6.00
CA GLN A 52 -11.67 -19.20 -6.48
C GLN A 52 -11.90 -17.73 -6.85
N MET A 53 -10.85 -16.90 -6.87
CA MET A 53 -10.95 -15.51 -7.28
C MET A 53 -11.22 -15.42 -8.79
N GLN A 54 -12.10 -14.50 -9.19
CA GLN A 54 -12.38 -14.24 -10.60
C GLN A 54 -11.12 -13.74 -11.32
N PRO A 55 -10.93 -14.05 -12.63
CA PRO A 55 -9.73 -13.66 -13.37
C PRO A 55 -9.43 -12.16 -13.28
N GLY A 56 -10.43 -11.29 -13.47
CA GLY A 56 -10.26 -9.85 -13.34
C GLY A 56 -9.79 -9.41 -11.94
N THR A 57 -10.25 -10.08 -10.88
CA THR A 57 -9.78 -9.82 -9.51
C THR A 57 -8.32 -10.22 -9.31
N LEU A 58 -7.88 -11.32 -9.92
CA LEU A 58 -6.49 -11.75 -9.89
C LEU A 58 -5.59 -10.77 -10.66
N ASP A 59 -6.06 -10.25 -11.79
CA ASP A 59 -5.34 -9.27 -12.61
C ASP A 59 -5.16 -7.95 -11.85
N THR A 60 -6.24 -7.36 -11.32
CA THR A 60 -6.17 -6.18 -10.45
C THR A 60 -5.21 -6.40 -9.29
N LYS A 61 -5.34 -7.55 -8.61
CA LYS A 61 -4.47 -7.86 -7.45
C LYS A 61 -3.01 -8.02 -7.83
N ALA A 62 -2.69 -8.57 -9.00
CA ALA A 62 -1.32 -8.70 -9.50
C ALA A 62 -0.70 -7.33 -9.78
N LEU A 63 -1.47 -6.43 -10.41
CA LEU A 63 -1.05 -5.07 -10.73
C LEU A 63 -0.83 -4.24 -9.46
N ASP A 64 -1.78 -4.28 -8.52
CA ASP A 64 -1.66 -3.56 -7.26
C ASP A 64 -0.49 -4.07 -6.42
N ALA A 65 -0.32 -5.40 -6.35
CA ALA A 65 0.82 -6.01 -5.65
C ALA A 65 2.15 -5.66 -6.33
N CYS A 66 2.17 -5.49 -7.66
CA CYS A 66 3.35 -5.06 -8.39
C CYS A 66 3.70 -3.61 -8.04
N ALA A 67 2.72 -2.70 -8.12
CA ALA A 67 2.90 -1.30 -7.73
C ALA A 67 3.36 -1.18 -6.27
N PHE A 68 2.71 -1.90 -5.35
CA PHE A 68 3.07 -2.00 -3.96
C PHE A 68 4.53 -2.48 -3.78
N SER A 69 4.91 -3.57 -4.44
CA SER A 69 6.25 -4.16 -4.32
C SER A 69 7.34 -3.22 -4.84
N VAL A 70 7.10 -2.51 -5.94
CA VAL A 70 8.02 -1.51 -6.50
C VAL A 70 8.14 -0.32 -5.55
N HIS A 71 7.00 0.23 -5.13
CA HIS A 71 6.94 1.37 -4.24
C HIS A 71 7.70 1.12 -2.93
N HIS A 72 7.51 -0.06 -2.35
CA HIS A 72 8.15 -0.48 -1.11
C HIS A 72 9.55 -1.07 -1.29
N ARG A 73 10.12 -1.01 -2.50
CA ARG A 73 11.44 -1.56 -2.83
C ARG A 73 11.59 -2.99 -2.30
N ALA A 74 10.58 -3.83 -2.47
CA ALA A 74 10.59 -5.21 -2.03
C ALA A 74 11.69 -6.00 -2.78
N SER A 75 12.39 -6.92 -2.10
CA SER A 75 13.43 -7.76 -2.72
C SER A 75 12.87 -8.83 -3.66
N SER A 76 11.56 -9.06 -3.60
CA SER A 76 10.78 -9.97 -4.42
C SER A 76 9.34 -9.48 -4.43
N PHE A 77 8.55 -9.94 -5.40
CA PHE A 77 7.11 -9.69 -5.46
C PHE A 77 6.47 -10.06 -4.12
N ALA A 78 5.65 -9.14 -3.62
CA ALA A 78 4.98 -9.19 -2.35
C ALA A 78 3.50 -8.88 -2.55
N VAL A 79 2.62 -9.63 -1.90
CA VAL A 79 1.17 -9.56 -2.11
C VAL A 79 0.49 -9.06 -0.84
N PRO A 80 -0.02 -7.82 -0.82
CA PRO A 80 -0.77 -7.30 0.32
C PRO A 80 -2.12 -8.00 0.53
N SER A 81 -2.60 -8.00 1.77
CA SER A 81 -3.83 -8.63 2.21
C SER A 81 -4.27 -8.07 3.56
N LYS A 82 -5.34 -8.64 4.13
CA LYS A 82 -5.78 -8.42 5.52
C LYS A 82 -6.13 -9.75 6.18
N LEU A 83 -5.92 -9.87 7.49
CA LEU A 83 -6.39 -11.02 8.24
C LEU A 83 -7.90 -10.94 8.50
N VAL A 84 -8.53 -12.10 8.62
CA VAL A 84 -9.94 -12.24 9.03
C VAL A 84 -10.04 -12.77 10.46
N GLY A 85 -11.19 -12.55 11.11
CA GLY A 85 -11.41 -12.98 12.49
C GLY A 85 -10.71 -12.12 13.55
N THR A 86 -10.24 -10.92 13.17
CA THR A 86 -9.52 -9.98 14.06
C THR A 86 -10.37 -9.48 15.23
N SER A 87 -11.69 -9.62 15.17
CA SER A 87 -12.62 -9.18 16.23
C SER A 87 -12.36 -9.82 17.59
N ARG A 88 -11.82 -11.04 17.61
CA ARG A 88 -11.47 -11.76 18.84
C ARG A 88 -10.10 -11.35 19.41
N HIS A 89 -9.35 -10.53 18.67
CA HIS A 89 -7.95 -10.20 18.94
C HIS A 89 -7.70 -8.69 19.11
N GLN A 90 -8.75 -7.92 19.39
CA GLN A 90 -8.70 -6.46 19.51
C GLN A 90 -7.70 -5.95 20.58
N PRO A 91 -7.59 -6.54 21.78
CA PRO A 91 -6.61 -6.08 22.77
C PRO A 91 -5.16 -6.17 22.27
N LEU A 92 -4.81 -7.24 21.55
CA LEU A 92 -3.49 -7.40 20.98
C LEU A 92 -3.25 -6.40 19.84
N LEU A 93 -4.22 -6.22 18.94
CA LEU A 93 -4.13 -5.22 17.86
C LEU A 93 -3.95 -3.79 18.39
N ARG A 94 -4.66 -3.41 19.47
CA ARG A 94 -4.47 -2.12 20.17
C ARG A 94 -3.08 -1.97 20.78
N SER A 95 -2.44 -3.06 21.21
CA SER A 95 -1.07 -2.97 21.73
C SER A 95 -0.06 -2.70 20.61
N LEU A 96 -0.35 -3.17 19.40
CA LEU A 96 0.50 -3.00 18.22
C LEU A 96 0.37 -1.61 17.58
N THR A 97 -0.74 -0.88 17.83
CA THR A 97 -0.89 0.51 17.36
C THR A 97 -0.07 1.51 18.18
N ARG A 98 0.35 1.16 19.40
CA ARG A 98 1.07 2.06 20.32
C ARG A 98 2.58 2.18 20.05
N ARG A 99 3.09 1.47 19.05
CA ARG A 99 4.47 1.57 18.56
C ARG A 99 4.44 2.00 17.09
N PRO A 100 4.45 3.30 16.79
CA PRO A 100 4.12 3.84 15.48
C PRO A 100 5.26 3.75 14.45
N ASP A 101 6.42 3.20 14.79
CA ASP A 101 7.64 3.37 14.00
C ASP A 101 7.74 2.39 12.82
N GLY A 102 6.75 2.35 11.93
CA GLY A 102 6.91 1.79 10.58
C GLY A 102 7.40 0.34 10.46
N LEU A 103 7.34 -0.44 11.54
CA LEU A 103 7.94 -1.78 11.60
C LEU A 103 7.05 -2.79 10.89
N TRP A 104 7.57 -3.34 9.81
CA TRP A 104 7.12 -4.61 9.24
C TRP A 104 7.36 -5.71 10.26
N LEU A 105 6.34 -6.01 11.05
CA LEU A 105 6.45 -7.02 12.09
C LEU A 105 6.25 -8.39 11.47
N ALA A 106 7.31 -9.20 11.41
CA ALA A 106 7.21 -10.58 10.98
C ALA A 106 6.19 -11.33 11.85
N LEU A 107 5.29 -12.04 11.18
CA LEU A 107 4.26 -12.87 11.79
C LEU A 107 4.56 -14.32 11.49
N ASP A 108 4.32 -15.15 12.49
CA ASP A 108 4.38 -16.59 12.34
C ASP A 108 3.09 -17.10 11.70
N LEU A 109 3.20 -18.18 10.93
CA LEU A 109 2.08 -18.88 10.31
C LEU A 109 2.01 -20.32 10.77
N ASP A 110 0.81 -20.75 11.13
CA ASP A 110 0.54 -22.12 11.58
C ASP A 110 -0.71 -22.65 10.89
N ALA A 111 -0.64 -23.92 10.49
CA ALA A 111 -1.72 -24.62 9.83
C ALA A 111 -2.65 -25.25 10.87
N ARG A 112 -3.89 -24.77 10.90
CA ARG A 112 -4.95 -25.28 11.80
C ARG A 112 -6.08 -25.84 10.94
N GLY A 113 -6.01 -27.13 10.64
CA GLY A 113 -6.98 -27.80 9.78
C GLY A 113 -6.94 -27.25 8.35
N ASP A 114 -8.02 -26.62 7.91
CA ASP A 114 -8.14 -25.97 6.61
C ASP A 114 -7.65 -24.51 6.61
N HIS A 115 -7.34 -23.95 7.78
CA HIS A 115 -6.95 -22.55 7.91
C HIS A 115 -5.43 -22.35 8.09
N LEU A 116 -4.96 -21.17 7.72
CA LEU A 116 -3.68 -20.64 8.19
C LEU A 116 -3.93 -19.52 9.19
N VAL A 117 -3.34 -19.64 10.37
CA VAL A 117 -3.46 -18.68 11.47
C VAL A 117 -2.17 -17.89 11.59
N ALA A 118 -2.30 -16.58 11.68
CA ALA A 118 -1.17 -15.68 11.91
C ALA A 118 -1.10 -15.32 13.40
N PHE A 119 0.10 -15.39 13.97
CA PHE A 119 0.35 -15.08 15.37
C PHE A 119 1.65 -14.31 15.54
N HIS A 120 1.76 -13.66 16.69
CA HIS A 120 2.94 -12.94 17.10
C HIS A 120 3.22 -13.25 18.58
N ARG A 121 4.43 -13.73 18.88
CA ARG A 121 4.85 -14.12 20.24
C ARG A 121 3.84 -15.07 20.90
N GLY A 122 3.43 -16.10 20.15
CA GLY A 122 2.47 -17.12 20.60
C GLY A 122 1.01 -16.67 20.69
N ARG A 123 0.69 -15.41 20.34
CA ARG A 123 -0.68 -14.88 20.41
C ARG A 123 -1.27 -14.68 19.02
N VAL A 124 -2.47 -15.23 18.80
CA VAL A 124 -3.18 -15.15 17.52
C VAL A 124 -3.62 -13.71 17.21
N LEU A 125 -3.39 -13.28 15.97
CA LEU A 125 -3.83 -12.00 15.41
C LEU A 125 -5.02 -12.15 14.47
N GLY A 126 -5.15 -13.30 13.82
CA GLY A 126 -6.24 -13.61 12.90
C GLY A 126 -5.89 -14.75 11.96
N ARG A 127 -6.72 -14.94 10.94
CA ARG A 127 -6.57 -15.99 9.93
C ARG A 127 -6.27 -15.37 8.57
N VAL A 128 -5.49 -16.09 7.75
CA VAL A 128 -5.36 -15.77 6.33
C VAL A 128 -6.72 -15.91 5.66
N GLN A 129 -7.03 -15.03 4.71
CA GLN A 129 -8.30 -15.07 3.99
C GLN A 129 -8.45 -16.39 3.23
N PRO A 130 -9.64 -17.04 3.27
CA PRO A 130 -9.88 -18.29 2.57
C PRO A 130 -9.49 -18.26 1.09
N LYS A 131 -9.80 -17.16 0.38
CA LYS A 131 -9.48 -16.98 -1.05
C LYS A 131 -7.98 -16.99 -1.37
N HIS A 132 -7.11 -16.84 -0.38
CA HIS A 132 -5.65 -16.87 -0.56
C HIS A 132 -5.02 -18.20 -0.16
N LEU A 133 -5.74 -19.07 0.56
CA LEU A 133 -5.17 -20.28 1.12
C LEU A 133 -4.57 -21.21 0.05
N GLY A 134 -5.24 -21.38 -1.08
CA GLY A 134 -4.79 -22.32 -2.11
C GLY A 134 -3.46 -21.94 -2.77
N TRP A 135 -3.10 -20.65 -2.84
CA TRP A 135 -1.78 -20.23 -3.33
C TRP A 135 -0.78 -19.94 -2.22
N VAL A 136 -1.23 -19.57 -1.01
CA VAL A 136 -0.34 -19.32 0.13
C VAL A 136 0.24 -20.62 0.68
N ARG A 137 -0.61 -21.62 0.96
CA ARG A 137 -0.18 -22.88 1.62
C ARG A 137 0.98 -23.57 0.89
N PRO A 138 0.96 -23.75 -0.44
CA PRO A 138 2.05 -24.40 -1.14
C PRO A 138 3.37 -23.62 -1.11
N LEU A 139 3.34 -22.31 -0.86
CA LEU A 139 4.53 -21.46 -0.87
C LEU A 139 5.19 -21.30 0.51
N VAL A 140 4.47 -21.62 1.59
CA VAL A 140 5.01 -21.53 2.97
C VAL A 140 6.31 -22.34 3.12
N PRO A 141 6.40 -23.62 2.70
CA PRO A 141 7.64 -24.40 2.81
C PRO A 141 8.80 -23.84 1.96
N PHE A 142 8.49 -23.01 0.96
CA PHE A 142 9.46 -22.42 0.03
C PHE A 142 9.83 -20.99 0.43
N GLY A 143 9.70 -20.64 1.72
CA GLY A 143 10.17 -19.39 2.31
C GLY A 143 9.34 -18.16 1.91
N LEU A 144 8.04 -18.34 1.69
CA LEU A 144 7.07 -17.25 1.76
C LEU A 144 7.11 -16.63 3.16
N ALA A 145 7.05 -15.31 3.29
CA ALA A 145 6.96 -14.64 4.60
C ALA A 145 5.64 -13.89 4.79
N LEU A 146 5.25 -13.62 6.03
CA LEU A 146 4.07 -12.85 6.39
C LEU A 146 4.50 -11.72 7.33
N TYR A 147 4.11 -10.50 6.97
CA TYR A 147 4.41 -9.33 7.77
C TYR A 147 3.13 -8.56 8.08
N LEU A 148 3.00 -8.08 9.31
CA LEU A 148 2.04 -7.04 9.66
C LEU A 148 2.54 -5.73 9.07
N SER A 149 1.74 -5.13 8.19
CA SER A 149 2.05 -3.83 7.58
C SER A 149 1.39 -2.67 8.32
N ARG A 150 0.13 -2.84 8.74
CA ARG A 150 -0.63 -1.79 9.42
C ARG A 150 -1.82 -2.35 10.21
N VAL A 151 -2.07 -1.79 11.38
CA VAL A 151 -3.38 -1.93 12.07
C VAL A 151 -4.24 -0.74 11.67
N THR A 152 -5.43 -0.98 11.12
CA THR A 152 -6.37 0.07 10.65
C THR A 152 -7.65 0.09 11.47
N GLY A 153 -8.44 1.16 11.32
CA GLY A 153 -9.69 1.37 12.06
C GLY A 153 -9.48 2.15 13.36
N ARG A 154 -10.57 2.70 13.91
CA ARG A 154 -10.53 3.52 15.14
C ARG A 154 -10.68 2.71 16.42
N GLY A 155 -11.25 1.50 16.34
CA GLY A 155 -11.43 0.64 17.52
C GLY A 155 -12.46 1.17 18.54
N GLU A 156 -13.28 2.14 18.13
CA GLU A 156 -14.30 2.84 18.93
C GLU A 156 -15.72 2.40 18.53
N GLY A 157 -16.59 2.22 19.53
CA GLY A 157 -17.98 1.82 19.33
C GLY A 157 -18.12 0.50 18.55
N ARG A 158 -18.88 0.52 17.45
CA ARG A 158 -19.09 -0.65 16.57
C ARG A 158 -17.90 -0.96 15.64
N TYR A 159 -16.94 -0.04 15.50
CA TYR A 159 -15.86 -0.16 14.54
C TYR A 159 -14.66 -0.88 15.16
N ARG A 160 -14.26 -1.99 14.54
CA ARG A 160 -13.17 -2.86 15.01
C ARG A 160 -11.87 -2.56 14.27
N LEU A 161 -10.75 -2.80 14.94
CA LEU A 161 -9.43 -2.75 14.33
C LEU A 161 -9.24 -3.88 13.32
N GLY A 162 -8.75 -3.52 12.15
CA GLY A 162 -8.29 -4.40 11.08
C GLY A 162 -6.79 -4.69 11.20
N CYS A 163 -6.35 -5.79 10.59
CA CYS A 163 -4.96 -6.23 10.59
C CYS A 163 -4.52 -6.44 9.14
N ASN A 164 -3.80 -5.47 8.57
CA ASN A 164 -3.30 -5.52 7.21
C ASN A 164 -1.94 -6.21 7.22
N VAL A 165 -1.77 -7.14 6.30
CA VAL A 165 -0.59 -7.99 6.22
C VAL A 165 -0.09 -8.05 4.80
N VAL A 166 1.15 -8.50 4.62
CA VAL A 166 1.75 -8.67 3.31
C VAL A 166 2.45 -10.01 3.27
N PHE A 167 2.14 -10.79 2.24
CA PHE A 167 2.90 -11.98 1.90
C PHE A 167 4.16 -11.54 1.17
N GLY A 168 5.31 -11.60 1.84
CA GLY A 168 6.62 -11.27 1.27
C GLY A 168 7.27 -12.48 0.60
N HIS A 169 8.27 -12.20 -0.24
CA HIS A 169 9.07 -13.22 -0.93
C HIS A 169 8.27 -14.18 -1.84
N VAL A 170 7.09 -13.78 -2.32
CA VAL A 170 6.21 -14.62 -3.15
C VAL A 170 6.92 -15.07 -4.42
N GLY A 171 7.55 -14.13 -5.14
CA GLY A 171 8.30 -14.43 -6.36
C GLY A 171 9.48 -15.39 -6.14
N ALA A 172 10.23 -15.22 -5.04
CA ALA A 172 11.31 -16.13 -4.66
C ALA A 172 10.80 -17.52 -4.26
N ALA A 173 9.69 -17.59 -3.52
CA ALA A 173 9.06 -18.85 -3.14
C ALA A 173 8.55 -19.62 -4.36
N LEU A 174 7.94 -18.94 -5.34
CA LEU A 174 7.53 -19.53 -6.60
C LEU A 174 8.72 -20.09 -7.39
N ALA A 175 9.83 -19.36 -7.46
CA ALA A 175 11.04 -19.83 -8.13
C ALA A 175 11.62 -21.10 -7.47
N ARG A 176 11.64 -21.15 -6.13
CA ARG A 176 12.08 -22.34 -5.38
C ARG A 176 11.14 -23.53 -5.56
N LEU A 177 9.82 -23.29 -5.54
CA LEU A 177 8.82 -24.32 -5.80
C LEU A 177 9.01 -24.92 -7.20
N ALA A 178 9.15 -24.08 -8.22
CA ALA A 178 9.36 -24.53 -9.60
C ALA A 178 10.66 -25.33 -9.76
N GLY A 179 11.74 -24.91 -9.08
CA GLY A 179 13.01 -25.66 -9.06
C GLY A 179 12.90 -27.03 -8.41
N ALA A 180 12.12 -27.16 -7.33
CA ALA A 180 11.90 -28.42 -6.63
C ALA A 180 11.03 -29.42 -7.42
N SER A 181 10.16 -28.94 -8.32
CA SER A 181 9.37 -29.81 -9.20
C SER A 181 10.14 -30.31 -10.43
N GLY A 182 11.35 -29.77 -10.70
CA GLY A 182 12.14 -30.07 -11.89
C GLY A 182 13.43 -30.88 -11.65
N GLY A 183 13.72 -31.31 -10.42
CA GLY A 183 14.94 -32.07 -10.08
C GLY A 183 14.75 -33.04 -8.92
N ASP A 184 15.46 -34.18 -8.99
CA ASP A 184 15.45 -35.31 -8.03
C ASP A 184 16.15 -35.00 -6.69
N GLY A 185 15.98 -33.79 -6.15
CA GLY A 185 16.75 -33.31 -5.00
C GLY A 185 15.92 -32.56 -3.97
N ALA A 186 15.99 -33.02 -2.72
CA ALA A 186 15.53 -32.29 -1.54
C ALA A 186 16.01 -30.82 -1.55
N PRO A 187 15.23 -29.87 -0.99
CA PRO A 187 15.54 -28.45 -1.05
C PRO A 187 16.92 -28.16 -0.41
N PRO A 188 17.77 -27.29 -1.01
CA PRO A 188 19.06 -26.95 -0.43
C PRO A 188 18.86 -26.20 0.90
N ALA A 189 19.30 -26.84 1.98
CA ALA A 189 19.46 -26.23 3.29
C ALA A 189 20.72 -25.36 3.30
N SER A 190 20.66 -24.14 2.76
CA SER A 190 21.48 -23.00 3.18
C SER A 190 21.18 -21.77 2.31
N GLY A 191 20.81 -20.67 2.96
CA GLY A 191 20.70 -19.35 2.32
C GLY A 191 19.30 -18.70 2.33
N ALA A 192 18.30 -19.27 3.01
CA ALA A 192 17.03 -18.57 3.19
C ALA A 192 17.20 -17.42 4.20
N PRO A 193 16.75 -16.17 3.90
CA PRO A 193 16.64 -15.14 4.92
C PRO A 193 15.65 -15.61 5.98
N ASP A 194 16.03 -15.43 7.23
CA ASP A 194 15.64 -16.24 8.38
C ASP A 194 14.28 -15.83 8.98
N HIS A 195 13.21 -15.68 8.18
CA HIS A 195 11.99 -14.98 8.67
C HIS A 195 10.63 -15.49 8.19
N LEU A 196 10.49 -16.80 7.92
CA LEU A 196 9.21 -17.47 8.19
C LEU A 196 9.44 -18.95 8.49
N ARG A 197 9.00 -19.39 9.67
CA ARG A 197 9.15 -20.77 10.14
C ARG A 197 7.76 -21.31 10.45
N LEU A 198 7.39 -22.39 9.76
CA LEU A 198 6.15 -23.13 10.05
C LEU A 198 6.28 -23.73 11.46
N VAL A 199 5.48 -23.28 12.42
CA VAL A 199 5.51 -23.85 13.77
C VAL A 199 4.71 -25.15 13.78
N VAL A 200 5.38 -26.28 14.04
CA VAL A 200 4.74 -27.58 14.27
C VAL A 200 4.25 -27.62 15.72
N PRO A 201 3.03 -28.11 16.03
CA PRO A 201 2.54 -28.17 17.40
C PRO A 201 3.45 -29.01 18.32
N GLY A 202 4.02 -28.38 19.36
CA GLY A 202 4.79 -29.06 20.42
C GLY A 202 6.15 -28.45 20.77
N GLU A 203 6.67 -27.54 19.94
CA GLU A 203 8.00 -26.94 20.13
C GLU A 203 7.93 -25.51 20.70
N THR A 204 8.74 -25.21 21.72
CA THR A 204 8.91 -23.87 22.30
C THR A 204 10.24 -23.25 21.89
N HIS A 205 10.21 -22.13 21.15
CA HIS A 205 11.44 -21.49 20.67
C HIS A 205 11.41 -19.94 20.71
N PRO A 206 12.58 -19.30 20.90
CA PRO A 206 12.70 -17.85 21.09
C PRO A 206 12.43 -17.03 19.80
N SER A 207 11.79 -15.87 19.96
CA SER A 207 11.42 -14.92 18.89
C SER A 207 12.62 -14.09 18.43
N PRO A 208 12.91 -13.95 17.13
CA PRO A 208 13.93 -13.02 16.65
C PRO A 208 13.44 -11.56 16.65
N ASP A 209 14.39 -10.64 16.65
CA ASP A 209 14.17 -9.18 16.65
C ASP A 209 13.65 -8.66 15.30
N PRO A 210 12.92 -7.52 15.28
CA PRO A 210 12.34 -6.97 14.05
C PRO A 210 13.42 -6.54 13.05
N LEU A 211 13.23 -6.87 11.77
CA LEU A 211 14.06 -6.33 10.68
C LEU A 211 13.75 -4.83 10.47
N PRO A 212 14.76 -3.95 10.41
CA PRO A 212 14.55 -2.53 10.13
C PRO A 212 14.39 -2.34 8.61
N VAL A 213 13.17 -2.51 8.10
CA VAL A 213 12.80 -2.04 6.76
C VAL A 213 12.04 -0.73 6.94
N GLN A 214 12.69 0.39 6.62
CA GLN A 214 12.08 1.70 6.71
C GLN A 214 11.14 1.91 5.52
N ILE A 215 9.84 1.97 5.80
CA ILE A 215 8.81 2.27 4.80
C ILE A 215 8.08 3.52 5.23
N LEU A 216 8.16 4.54 4.38
CA LEU A 216 7.38 5.76 4.49
C LEU A 216 5.89 5.43 4.21
N PRO A 217 4.91 5.94 4.99
CA PRO A 217 3.50 5.74 4.70
C PRO A 217 3.13 6.15 3.27
N GLU A 218 2.04 5.58 2.75
CA GLU A 218 1.54 5.74 1.36
C GLU A 218 1.29 7.21 0.95
N ARG A 219 1.14 8.12 1.91
CA ARG A 219 1.13 9.57 1.67
C ARG A 219 2.52 10.17 1.43
N GLU A 220 3.56 9.59 2.03
CA GLU A 220 4.98 9.98 1.89
C GLU A 220 5.64 9.28 0.68
N ALA A 221 4.94 8.28 0.11
CA ALA A 221 5.20 7.70 -1.22
C ALA A 221 4.86 8.63 -2.37
N LEU A 222 3.78 9.40 -2.19
CA LEU A 222 3.29 10.40 -3.10
C LEU A 222 4.03 11.69 -2.77
N THR A 223 4.97 12.08 -3.61
CA THR A 223 5.82 13.25 -3.36
C THR A 223 4.97 14.53 -3.35
N GLY A 224 4.83 15.13 -2.16
CA GLY A 224 4.17 16.41 -1.93
C GLY A 224 4.84 17.21 -0.81
N ASP A 225 4.64 18.53 -0.85
CA ASP A 225 5.07 19.38 0.26
C ASP A 225 4.21 19.09 1.49
N ALA A 226 4.67 19.46 2.70
CA ALA A 226 4.02 19.11 3.97
C ALA A 226 2.54 19.56 4.05
N ASP A 227 2.18 20.60 3.29
CA ASP A 227 0.84 21.18 3.24
C ASP A 227 -0.07 20.55 2.17
N ASP A 228 0.47 19.74 1.25
CA ASP A 228 -0.32 19.16 0.16
C ASP A 228 -1.32 18.13 0.68
N ILE A 229 -2.50 18.06 0.04
CA ILE A 229 -3.51 17.07 0.39
C ILE A 229 -3.38 15.85 -0.50
N VAL A 230 -3.09 14.72 0.11
CA VAL A 230 -2.93 13.43 -0.58
C VAL A 230 -4.24 12.66 -0.48
N LEU A 231 -4.78 12.27 -1.63
CA LEU A 231 -5.96 11.42 -1.76
C LEU A 231 -5.51 10.05 -2.27
N TRP A 232 -5.92 8.98 -1.60
CA TRP A 232 -5.59 7.63 -2.02
C TRP A 232 -6.70 6.67 -1.65
N ARG A 233 -6.86 5.62 -2.45
CA ARG A 233 -7.72 4.49 -2.06
C ARG A 233 -6.90 3.40 -1.41
N THR A 234 -7.49 2.70 -0.45
CA THR A 234 -6.95 1.41 -0.02
C THR A 234 -7.09 0.39 -1.15
N LEU A 235 -6.41 -0.74 -1.00
CA LEU A 235 -6.55 -1.90 -1.89
C LEU A 235 -7.98 -2.49 -1.91
N GLU A 236 -8.82 -2.11 -0.96
CA GLU A 236 -10.24 -2.45 -0.93
C GLU A 236 -11.14 -1.43 -1.64
N GLY A 237 -10.57 -0.36 -2.18
CA GLY A 237 -11.30 0.73 -2.84
C GLY A 237 -11.79 1.83 -1.90
N GLU A 238 -11.47 1.74 -0.61
CA GLU A 238 -11.91 2.73 0.40
C GLU A 238 -11.16 4.04 0.23
N ALA A 239 -11.86 5.15 0.13
CA ALA A 239 -11.28 6.48 -0.03
C ALA A 239 -10.68 7.04 1.26
N HIS A 240 -9.44 7.55 1.16
CA HIS A 240 -8.72 8.21 2.25
C HIS A 240 -8.08 9.53 1.78
N ALA A 241 -7.92 10.44 2.74
CA ALA A 241 -7.24 11.72 2.55
C ALA A 241 -6.26 11.99 3.71
N SER A 242 -5.24 12.82 3.47
CA SER A 242 -4.25 13.20 4.49
C SER A 242 -4.82 14.15 5.54
N VAL A 243 -6.03 14.66 5.31
CA VAL A 243 -6.77 15.55 6.21
C VAL A 243 -7.87 14.81 6.98
N PRO A 244 -8.21 15.25 8.20
CA PRO A 244 -9.38 14.74 8.92
C PRO A 244 -10.68 14.94 8.13
N HIS A 245 -11.55 13.93 8.14
CA HIS A 245 -12.89 14.02 7.55
C HIS A 245 -13.79 14.92 8.40
N VAL A 246 -14.22 16.03 7.83
CA VAL A 246 -15.26 16.93 8.36
C VAL A 246 -16.61 16.41 7.88
N ALA A 247 -17.31 15.66 8.74
CA ALA A 247 -18.57 15.01 8.42
C ALA A 247 -19.76 15.98 8.49
N ARG A 248 -20.30 16.39 7.34
CA ARG A 248 -21.51 17.24 7.25
C ARG A 248 -22.64 16.57 6.47
N HIS A 249 -22.30 15.86 5.40
CA HIS A 249 -23.25 15.25 4.46
C HIS A 249 -23.16 13.71 4.45
N SER A 250 -21.99 13.14 4.74
CA SER A 250 -21.72 11.72 4.59
C SER A 250 -21.17 11.12 5.88
N PRO A 251 -22.01 10.48 6.72
CA PRO A 251 -21.52 9.75 7.89
C PRO A 251 -20.72 8.48 7.51
N THR A 252 -20.80 8.06 6.25
CA THR A 252 -20.13 6.86 5.73
C THR A 252 -18.71 7.11 5.25
N GLY A 253 -18.29 8.37 5.05
CA GLY A 253 -16.92 8.72 4.69
C GLY A 253 -16.80 9.69 3.51
N ILE A 254 -15.55 9.99 3.15
CA ILE A 254 -15.17 10.83 2.01
C ILE A 254 -15.14 10.02 0.71
N GLU A 255 -15.31 10.68 -0.43
CA GLU A 255 -15.24 10.09 -1.78
C GLU A 255 -14.85 11.15 -2.81
N TRP A 256 -14.58 10.77 -4.07
CA TRP A 256 -14.29 11.71 -5.17
C TRP A 256 -14.60 11.11 -6.55
N GLY A 257 -14.44 11.91 -7.61
CA GLY A 257 -14.68 11.47 -9.00
C GLY A 257 -16.14 11.53 -9.46
N TYR A 258 -17.05 12.02 -8.61
CA TYR A 258 -18.46 12.25 -8.94
C TYR A 258 -19.06 13.37 -8.06
N LEU A 259 -20.30 13.75 -8.36
CA LEU A 259 -21.07 14.69 -7.55
C LEU A 259 -21.90 13.91 -6.50
N GLY A 260 -21.62 14.11 -5.22
CA GLY A 260 -22.35 13.44 -4.14
C GLY A 260 -22.03 13.97 -2.75
N SER A 261 -22.52 13.28 -1.72
CA SER A 261 -22.32 13.63 -0.30
C SER A 261 -20.89 13.36 0.18
N GLY A 262 -20.29 12.22 -0.16
CA GLY A 262 -18.89 11.92 0.16
C GLY A 262 -17.89 12.90 -0.47
N PRO A 263 -18.03 13.25 -1.77
CA PRO A 263 -17.26 14.34 -2.40
C PRO A 263 -17.49 15.72 -1.78
N ALA A 264 -18.70 16.00 -1.27
CA ALA A 264 -18.99 17.25 -0.58
C ALA A 264 -18.25 17.35 0.75
N ASP A 265 -18.22 16.26 1.52
CA ASP A 265 -17.45 16.20 2.77
C ASP A 265 -15.95 16.24 2.52
N LEU A 266 -15.45 15.61 1.44
CA LEU A 266 -14.05 15.75 1.08
C LEU A 266 -13.69 17.19 0.72
N ALA A 267 -14.52 17.86 -0.08
CA ALA A 267 -14.31 19.26 -0.44
C ALA A 267 -14.25 20.15 0.81
N LEU A 268 -15.17 19.96 1.75
CA LEU A 268 -15.18 20.68 3.01
C LEU A 268 -13.93 20.38 3.85
N SER A 269 -13.52 19.11 3.92
CA SER A 269 -12.34 18.68 4.68
C SER A 269 -11.05 19.31 4.14
N VAL A 270 -10.89 19.34 2.81
CA VAL A 270 -9.74 19.96 2.14
C VAL A 270 -9.70 21.46 2.39
N LEU A 271 -10.82 22.16 2.20
CA LEU A 271 -10.85 23.61 2.40
C LEU A 271 -10.63 23.98 3.87
N SER A 272 -11.26 23.28 4.82
CA SER A 272 -11.05 23.52 6.25
C SER A 272 -9.59 23.31 6.71
N ALA A 273 -8.80 22.53 5.97
CA ALA A 273 -7.38 22.35 6.26
C ALA A 273 -6.50 23.47 5.68
N LEU A 274 -6.96 24.18 4.65
CA LEU A 274 -6.12 25.11 3.86
C LEU A 274 -6.63 26.57 3.85
N THR A 275 -7.82 26.84 4.37
CA THR A 275 -8.42 28.18 4.50
C THR A 275 -9.21 28.31 5.79
N ASP A 276 -9.70 29.51 6.10
CA ASP A 276 -10.62 29.76 7.21
C ASP A 276 -11.99 29.07 7.04
N GLY A 277 -12.71 28.90 8.15
CA GLY A 277 -13.96 28.14 8.20
C GLY A 277 -15.13 28.77 7.41
N GLU A 278 -15.13 30.10 7.25
CA GLU A 278 -16.19 30.80 6.51
C GLU A 278 -16.02 30.57 5.01
N SER A 279 -14.79 30.75 4.50
CA SER A 279 -14.42 30.41 3.13
C SER A 279 -14.65 28.92 2.83
N ALA A 280 -14.29 28.03 3.75
CA ALA A 280 -14.54 26.60 3.59
C ALA A 280 -16.04 26.28 3.48
N SER A 281 -16.87 26.84 4.37
CA SER A 281 -18.32 26.58 4.38
C SER A 281 -19.06 27.20 3.19
N SER A 282 -18.60 28.34 2.67
CA SER A 282 -19.21 29.00 1.51
C SER A 282 -18.80 28.37 0.18
N LEU A 283 -17.54 27.93 0.04
CA LEU A 283 -16.98 27.52 -1.25
C LEU A 283 -16.99 26.01 -1.51
N TYR A 284 -17.20 25.15 -0.51
CA TYR A 284 -17.00 23.70 -0.67
C TYR A 284 -17.88 23.06 -1.75
N GLN A 285 -19.10 23.53 -1.98
CA GLN A 285 -19.96 22.96 -3.03
C GLN A 285 -19.42 23.24 -4.44
N ARG A 286 -18.87 24.44 -4.64
CA ARG A 286 -18.25 24.83 -5.90
C ARG A 286 -16.90 24.11 -6.08
N PHE A 287 -16.10 24.04 -5.02
CA PHE A 287 -14.85 23.28 -5.01
C PHE A 287 -15.07 21.79 -5.30
N LYS A 288 -16.14 21.20 -4.75
CA LYS A 288 -16.56 19.84 -5.06
C LYS A 288 -16.77 19.64 -6.55
N ALA A 289 -17.54 20.52 -7.19
CA ALA A 289 -17.91 20.37 -8.60
C ALA A 289 -16.73 20.62 -9.55
N GLU A 290 -15.90 21.61 -9.27
CA GLU A 290 -14.80 22.01 -10.14
C GLU A 290 -13.54 21.16 -9.95
N VAL A 291 -13.27 20.68 -8.74
CA VAL A 291 -12.01 20.01 -8.39
C VAL A 291 -12.24 18.56 -7.96
N ILE A 292 -12.98 18.33 -6.86
CA ILE A 292 -13.08 16.98 -6.26
C ILE A 292 -13.77 15.97 -7.18
N ALA A 293 -14.80 16.38 -7.91
CA ALA A 293 -15.51 15.52 -8.86
C ALA A 293 -14.65 15.10 -10.07
N ARG A 294 -13.51 15.77 -10.29
CA ARG A 294 -12.59 15.50 -11.41
C ARG A 294 -11.31 14.77 -10.99
N VAL A 295 -11.14 14.51 -9.69
CA VAL A 295 -9.99 13.72 -9.22
C VAL A 295 -10.09 12.31 -9.81
N PRO A 296 -8.99 11.77 -10.39
CA PRO A 296 -8.97 10.42 -10.90
C PRO A 296 -9.40 9.39 -9.85
N GLU A 297 -9.98 8.28 -10.28
CA GLU A 297 -10.48 7.24 -9.36
C GLU A 297 -9.41 6.78 -8.36
N ALA A 298 -8.16 6.61 -8.81
CA ALA A 298 -7.02 6.21 -7.99
C ALA A 298 -6.62 7.22 -6.90
N GLY A 299 -7.11 8.47 -6.97
CA GLY A 299 -6.69 9.58 -6.12
C GLY A 299 -5.60 10.42 -6.77
N GLY A 300 -4.82 11.11 -5.95
CA GLY A 300 -3.78 12.03 -6.40
C GLY A 300 -3.37 13.03 -5.32
N VAL A 301 -2.52 13.98 -5.70
CA VAL A 301 -2.07 15.07 -4.82
C VAL A 301 -2.76 16.36 -5.24
N LEU A 302 -3.50 16.97 -4.31
CA LEU A 302 -3.98 18.34 -4.44
C LEU A 302 -2.92 19.27 -3.87
N ARG A 303 -2.29 20.05 -4.74
CA ARG A 303 -1.22 20.98 -4.33
C ARG A 303 -1.79 22.12 -3.51
N ALA A 304 -1.26 22.35 -2.32
CA ALA A 304 -1.74 23.42 -1.44
C ALA A 304 -1.69 24.81 -2.11
N PRO A 305 -0.63 25.19 -2.86
CA PRO A 305 -0.62 26.47 -3.59
C PRO A 305 -1.75 26.58 -4.61
N GLU A 306 -2.08 25.49 -5.32
CA GLU A 306 -3.15 25.48 -6.32
C GLU A 306 -4.53 25.60 -5.69
N VAL A 307 -4.75 24.92 -4.55
CA VAL A 307 -6.00 25.03 -3.79
C VAL A 307 -6.16 26.44 -3.23
N ARG A 308 -5.13 27.03 -2.63
CA ARG A 308 -5.17 28.42 -2.13
C ARG A 308 -5.42 29.42 -3.27
N ALA A 309 -4.76 29.23 -4.43
CA ALA A 309 -4.99 30.07 -5.62
C ALA A 309 -6.40 29.88 -6.21
N TRP A 310 -6.99 28.69 -6.08
CA TRP A 310 -8.39 28.47 -6.44
C TRP A 310 -9.33 29.21 -5.49
N VAL A 311 -9.08 29.17 -4.17
CA VAL A 311 -9.89 29.87 -3.15
C VAL A 311 -9.90 31.37 -3.40
N ALA A 312 -8.73 31.99 -3.60
CA ALA A 312 -8.62 33.43 -3.87
C ALA A 312 -9.45 33.85 -5.11
N ARG A 313 -9.33 33.12 -6.21
CA ARG A 313 -10.12 33.37 -7.44
C ARG A 313 -11.62 33.12 -7.24
N ALA A 314 -11.99 32.23 -6.33
CA ALA A 314 -13.39 31.94 -6.05
C ALA A 314 -14.04 33.03 -5.20
N GLN A 315 -13.31 33.59 -4.22
CA GLN A 315 -13.74 34.72 -3.38
C GLN A 315 -13.95 35.99 -4.21
N GLU A 316 -13.01 36.34 -5.10
CA GLU A 316 -13.14 37.50 -5.99
C GLU A 316 -14.41 37.45 -6.86
N LYS A 317 -14.80 36.25 -7.29
CA LYS A 317 -16.04 36.04 -8.08
C LYS A 317 -17.31 36.16 -7.24
N THR A 318 -17.28 35.74 -5.98
CA THR A 318 -18.40 35.92 -5.05
C THR A 318 -18.60 37.41 -4.76
N ASP A 319 -17.53 38.13 -4.44
CA ASP A 319 -17.56 39.57 -4.14
C ASP A 319 -17.99 40.44 -5.34
N ALA A 320 -17.66 40.01 -6.56
CA ALA A 320 -18.10 40.66 -7.79
C ALA A 320 -19.58 40.39 -8.10
N SER A 321 -20.07 39.19 -7.77
CA SER A 321 -21.49 38.82 -7.94
C SER A 321 -22.39 39.57 -6.95
N ASP A 322 -21.95 39.73 -5.70
CA ASP A 322 -22.71 40.46 -4.67
C ASP A 322 -22.75 41.97 -4.94
N ARG A 323 -21.67 42.56 -5.46
CA ARG A 323 -21.66 43.97 -5.89
C ARG A 323 -22.51 44.25 -7.13
N GLY A 324 -22.66 43.29 -8.03
CA GLY A 324 -23.51 43.42 -9.22
C GLY A 324 -25.01 43.25 -8.95
N GLN A 325 -25.41 42.67 -7.81
CA GLN A 325 -26.82 42.58 -7.39
C GLN A 325 -27.26 43.75 -6.49
N ALA A 326 -26.32 44.52 -5.95
CA ALA A 326 -26.58 45.68 -5.09
C ALA A 326 -26.59 47.03 -5.83
N ALA A 327 -26.40 47.04 -7.15
CA ALA A 327 -26.43 48.22 -8.04
C ALA A 327 -27.62 48.13 -8.99
#